data_AF-A0A965LH24-F1
#
_entry.id   AF-A0A965LH24-F1
#
_cell.length_a   1.000
_cell.length_b   1.000
_cell.length_c   1.000
_cell.angle_alpha   90.00
_cell.angle_beta   90.00
_cell.angle_gamma   90.00
#
_symmetry.space_group_name_H-M   'P 1'
#
loop_
_entity.id
_entity.type
_entity.pdbx_description
1 polymer ?
#
loop_
_entity_poly.entity_id
_entity_poly.type
_entity_poly.pdbx_seq_one_letter_code
_entity_poly.pdbx_strand_id
1 'polypeptide(L)'
;MIGRFASWVLGSWLLCTAVGWAELLVLESDGGPVLVSAHGVKEESEKVLFKEDSGTQRQVAKKKVLKTLPSLPTATEELSREAALKAINTLLEAKSLYANLQEALQKEVEGWKDRLDKMPSPQDPEALAQAEAAFVAATEKAMPSPHDFRKSYTLEELAGQLAALDALQKEFPERAAEVDKLAAPWQLEQEQQKAGRKKFEGRWLDPAEWEKEKGARQEVAKAAFLEKIQSPALPPLLVGQGFFLAGIGLLAGGGLLGFSFLFHGVVELLRHRAWWKGSAWALAGMVLFALVSRAAVLAVTSPEGLAGGEPADAAPLEELLWQQAGMGQPMPEQLRLTDSEINAWWVRRLRFAPLGVTDVFAASTVGWRIQFLEGGLTLDRTGRWLGQNLLLRHQLFFRRSDQGENIYRVEASLGKLPLPPALVLRTWNQWVESVIQQATLFPGAANARLDKLEKGAVVFSSR
;
A
#
# COMPACT_ATOMS: atom_id res chain seq x y z
N MET A 1 59.54 -20.12 10.03
CA MET A 1 58.52 -19.65 11.00
C MET A 1 57.23 -19.47 10.23
N ILE A 2 56.15 -20.25 10.30
CA ILE A 2 55.66 -21.38 11.10
C ILE A 2 54.77 -22.11 10.05
N GLY A 3 54.99 -23.34 9.57
CA GLY A 3 55.75 -24.45 10.11
C GLY A 3 55.00 -25.10 11.26
N ARG A 4 53.96 -25.90 10.95
CA ARG A 4 53.04 -26.67 11.83
C ARG A 4 51.65 -26.05 12.03
N PHE A 5 50.74 -26.27 11.09
CA PHE A 5 49.30 -26.41 11.37
C PHE A 5 48.57 -27.25 10.29
N ALA A 6 49.31 -28.14 9.62
CA ALA A 6 48.75 -29.21 8.80
C ALA A 6 48.96 -30.52 9.56
N SER A 7 47.99 -30.91 10.41
CA SER A 7 47.95 -32.24 11.06
C SER A 7 46.74 -32.49 11.99
N TRP A 8 45.77 -31.57 12.17
CA TRP A 8 44.74 -31.77 13.22
C TRP A 8 43.26 -31.44 12.87
N VAL A 9 42.89 -31.32 11.58
CA VAL A 9 41.46 -31.10 11.19
C VAL A 9 40.98 -32.01 10.03
N LEU A 10 41.75 -33.01 9.61
CA LEU A 10 41.39 -33.96 8.53
C LEU A 10 41.25 -35.41 9.03
N GLY A 11 40.87 -35.60 10.30
CA GLY A 11 40.84 -36.91 10.98
C GLY A 11 39.54 -37.27 11.70
N SER A 12 38.45 -36.55 11.46
CA SER A 12 37.12 -36.86 11.97
C SER A 12 36.12 -36.15 11.07
N TRP A 13 35.02 -36.82 10.69
CA TRP A 13 34.01 -36.45 9.67
C TRP A 13 33.99 -37.26 8.37
N LEU A 14 34.69 -38.39 8.34
CA LEU A 14 34.23 -39.58 7.59
C LEU A 14 33.59 -40.57 8.58
N LEU A 15 32.62 -40.10 9.36
CA LEU A 15 31.56 -40.96 9.86
C LEU A 15 30.57 -41.08 8.70
N CYS A 16 30.94 -41.92 7.73
CA CYS A 16 29.95 -42.58 6.90
C CYS A 16 28.99 -43.27 7.86
N THR A 17 27.83 -42.65 8.08
CA THR A 17 26.60 -43.37 8.39
C THR A 17 26.34 -44.24 7.17
N ALA A 18 27.07 -45.35 7.05
CA ALA A 18 26.50 -46.52 6.44
C ALA A 18 25.27 -46.79 7.30
N VAL A 19 24.11 -46.42 6.78
CA VAL A 19 22.81 -46.92 7.23
C VAL A 19 22.83 -48.40 6.88
N GLY A 20 23.68 -49.14 7.60
CA GLY A 20 23.70 -50.58 7.61
C GLY A 20 22.42 -51.00 8.30
N TRP A 21 21.81 -52.04 7.75
CA TRP A 21 20.55 -52.57 8.26
C TRP A 21 20.71 -52.85 9.75
N ALA A 22 19.65 -52.66 10.51
CA ALA A 22 19.61 -53.27 11.82
C ALA A 22 19.75 -54.79 11.60
N GLU A 23 20.69 -55.40 12.31
CA GLU A 23 21.01 -56.81 12.18
C GLU A 23 20.83 -57.46 13.56
N LEU A 24 20.30 -58.67 13.57
CA LEU A 24 20.21 -59.50 14.76
C LEU A 24 21.43 -60.42 14.80
N LEU A 25 22.26 -60.30 15.82
CA LEU A 25 23.42 -61.17 16.02
C LEU A 25 23.07 -62.29 17.00
N VAL A 26 23.34 -63.53 16.61
CA VAL A 26 23.33 -64.69 17.52
C VAL A 26 24.73 -64.84 18.08
N LEU A 27 24.90 -64.61 19.38
CA LEU A 27 26.18 -64.64 20.07
C LEU A 27 26.30 -65.84 21.00
N GLU A 28 27.48 -66.45 21.04
CA GLU A 28 27.81 -67.49 22.01
C GLU A 28 28.17 -66.86 23.37
N SER A 29 27.36 -67.18 24.39
CA SER A 29 27.57 -66.75 25.78
C SER A 29 27.79 -67.95 26.71
N ASP A 30 28.30 -67.71 27.92
CA ASP A 30 28.57 -68.76 28.91
C ASP A 30 27.31 -69.52 29.36
N GLY A 31 26.11 -69.00 29.04
CA GLY A 31 24.80 -69.63 29.26
C GLY A 31 24.10 -70.15 27.99
N GLY A 32 24.80 -70.19 26.85
CA GLY A 32 24.26 -70.59 25.55
C GLY A 32 24.08 -69.43 24.55
N PRO A 33 23.52 -69.69 23.36
CA PRO A 33 23.29 -68.67 22.33
C PRO A 33 22.34 -67.56 22.79
N VAL A 34 22.65 -66.29 22.53
CA VAL A 34 21.81 -65.12 22.86
C VAL A 34 21.58 -64.28 21.59
N LEU A 35 20.35 -63.78 21.41
CA LEU A 35 20.00 -62.87 20.32
C LEU A 35 20.18 -61.41 20.74
N VAL A 36 20.92 -60.63 19.95
CA VAL A 36 21.21 -59.21 20.22
C VAL A 36 20.89 -58.37 18.99
N SER A 37 20.08 -57.33 19.15
CA SER A 37 19.87 -56.31 18.12
C SER A 37 21.08 -55.39 18.02
N ALA A 38 21.60 -55.24 16.81
CA ALA A 38 22.87 -54.62 16.52
C ALA A 38 22.75 -53.63 15.35
N HIS A 39 23.31 -52.44 15.53
CA HIS A 39 23.45 -51.42 14.50
C HIS A 39 24.93 -51.18 14.18
N GLY A 40 25.20 -50.85 12.91
CA GLY A 40 26.54 -50.45 12.47
C GLY A 40 27.59 -51.55 12.65
N VAL A 41 27.21 -52.80 12.36
CA VAL A 41 28.08 -53.97 12.47
C VAL A 41 29.29 -53.79 11.55
N LYS A 42 30.50 -53.79 12.14
CA LYS A 42 31.78 -53.74 11.42
C LYS A 42 32.60 -54.96 11.78
N GLU A 43 32.98 -55.73 10.77
CA GLU A 43 33.94 -56.81 10.92
C GLU A 43 35.37 -56.26 10.78
N GLU A 44 36.16 -56.36 11.84
CA GLU A 44 37.61 -56.21 11.82
C GLU A 44 38.25 -57.60 11.91
N SER A 45 39.48 -57.77 11.44
CA SER A 45 40.13 -59.05 11.11
C SER A 45 39.94 -60.20 12.12
N GLU A 46 39.76 -59.93 13.42
CA GLU A 46 39.43 -60.96 14.43
C GLU A 46 38.20 -60.65 15.30
N LYS A 47 37.53 -59.51 15.11
CA LYS A 47 36.51 -58.99 16.02
C LYS A 47 35.35 -58.33 15.27
N VAL A 48 34.15 -58.45 15.81
CA VAL A 48 32.95 -57.78 15.34
C VAL A 48 32.61 -56.66 16.31
N LEU A 49 32.54 -55.43 15.79
CA LEU A 49 32.12 -54.23 16.50
C LEU A 49 30.69 -53.93 16.14
N PHE A 50 29.82 -53.76 17.13
CA PHE A 50 28.44 -53.36 16.91
C PHE A 50 27.93 -52.49 18.05
N LYS A 51 26.83 -51.77 17.79
CA LYS A 51 26.14 -50.95 18.78
C LYS A 51 24.78 -51.57 19.07
N GLU A 52 24.50 -51.86 20.34
CA GLU A 52 23.18 -52.35 20.75
C GLU A 52 22.14 -51.23 20.72
N ASP A 53 20.84 -51.58 20.73
CA ASP A 53 19.72 -50.64 20.84
C ASP A 53 19.82 -49.73 22.09
N SER A 54 20.51 -50.19 23.14
CA SER A 54 20.82 -49.42 24.35
C SER A 54 21.81 -48.26 24.12
N GLY A 55 22.39 -48.17 22.92
CA GLY A 55 23.45 -47.24 22.58
C GLY A 55 24.86 -47.72 22.99
N THR A 56 24.97 -48.87 23.65
CA THR A 56 26.24 -49.43 24.12
C THR A 56 27.02 -50.05 22.97
N GLN A 57 28.26 -49.63 22.78
CA GLN A 57 29.16 -50.24 21.81
C GLN A 57 29.80 -51.49 22.42
N ARG A 58 29.69 -52.63 21.72
CA ARG A 58 30.29 -53.90 22.14
C ARG A 58 31.25 -54.43 21.07
N GLN A 59 32.27 -55.12 21.55
CA GLN A 59 33.25 -55.80 20.72
C GLN A 59 33.26 -57.27 21.10
N VAL A 60 32.99 -58.14 20.12
CA VAL A 60 32.93 -59.59 20.32
C VAL A 60 33.91 -60.26 19.38
N ALA A 61 34.62 -61.29 19.83
CA ALA A 61 35.50 -62.07 18.95
C ALA A 61 34.67 -62.71 17.83
N LYS A 62 35.14 -62.70 16.59
CA LYS A 62 34.38 -63.22 15.44
C LYS A 62 33.92 -64.68 15.63
N LYS A 63 34.71 -65.48 16.35
CA LYS A 63 34.38 -66.87 16.70
C LYS A 63 33.15 -67.02 17.61
N LYS A 64 32.78 -65.98 18.35
CA LYS A 64 31.60 -65.96 19.23
C LYS A 64 30.33 -65.47 18.51
N VAL A 65 30.42 -65.03 17.26
CA VAL A 65 29.24 -64.69 16.44
C VAL A 65 28.83 -65.95 15.68
N LEU A 66 27.70 -66.54 16.07
CA LEU A 66 27.23 -67.81 15.52
C LEU A 66 26.47 -67.61 14.20
N LYS A 67 25.66 -66.54 14.09
CA LYS A 67 24.93 -66.18 12.86
C LYS A 67 24.52 -64.71 12.91
N THR A 68 24.54 -64.06 11.75
CA THR A 68 23.92 -62.73 11.55
C THR A 68 22.58 -62.93 10.84
N LEU A 69 21.54 -62.31 11.38
CA LEU A 69 20.16 -62.45 10.96
C LEU A 69 19.57 -61.07 10.59
N PRO A 70 18.63 -61.01 9.65
CA PRO A 70 17.96 -59.76 9.32
C PRO A 70 16.99 -59.36 10.45
N SER A 71 17.00 -58.09 10.87
CA SER A 71 15.98 -57.56 11.78
C SER A 71 14.79 -57.01 11.00
N LEU A 72 13.65 -56.82 11.67
CA LEU A 72 12.54 -56.08 11.08
C LEU A 72 12.99 -54.67 10.62
N PRO A 73 12.73 -54.24 9.38
CA PRO A 73 13.15 -52.94 8.86
C PRO A 73 12.32 -51.80 9.44
N THR A 74 12.82 -50.57 9.40
CA THR A 74 12.00 -49.41 9.80
C THR A 74 11.01 -49.00 8.70
N ALA A 75 10.00 -48.18 9.04
CA ALA A 75 8.91 -47.82 8.11
C ALA A 75 9.38 -47.02 6.87
N THR A 76 10.56 -46.41 6.94
CA THR A 76 11.15 -45.58 5.89
C THR A 76 12.01 -46.36 4.88
N GLU A 77 12.15 -47.67 5.06
CA GLU A 77 13.03 -48.51 4.25
C GLU A 77 12.24 -49.23 3.13
N GLU A 78 12.65 -48.99 1.88
CA GLU A 78 12.13 -49.70 0.70
C GLU A 78 12.44 -51.20 0.79
N LEU A 79 11.42 -52.04 0.65
CA LEU A 79 11.60 -53.48 0.77
C LEU A 79 10.80 -54.27 -0.27
N SER A 80 11.48 -55.18 -0.97
CA SER A 80 10.85 -56.08 -1.94
C SER A 80 10.29 -57.34 -1.28
N ARG A 81 9.23 -57.90 -1.86
CA ARG A 81 8.61 -59.15 -1.42
C ARG A 81 9.61 -60.31 -1.37
N GLU A 82 10.54 -60.38 -2.31
CA GLU A 82 11.61 -61.38 -2.36
C GLU A 82 12.59 -61.24 -1.18
N ALA A 83 12.94 -60.00 -0.82
CA ALA A 83 13.80 -59.73 0.33
C ALA A 83 13.11 -60.11 1.65
N ALA A 84 11.80 -59.84 1.79
CA ALA A 84 11.00 -60.25 2.95
C ALA A 84 10.95 -61.78 3.09
N LEU A 85 10.68 -62.51 2.00
CA LEU A 85 10.65 -63.98 2.01
C LEU A 85 12.01 -64.58 2.36
N LYS A 86 13.10 -64.02 1.81
CA LYS A 86 14.47 -64.44 2.15
C LYS A 86 14.77 -64.21 3.63
N ALA A 87 14.33 -63.10 4.20
CA ALA A 87 14.51 -62.79 5.62
C ALA A 87 13.75 -63.78 6.52
N ILE A 88 12.48 -64.05 6.20
CA ILE A 88 11.65 -65.04 6.92
C ILE A 88 12.30 -66.43 6.89
N ASN A 89 12.76 -66.90 5.73
CA ASN A 89 13.41 -68.19 5.62
C ASN A 89 14.70 -68.26 6.45
N THR A 90 15.50 -67.20 6.44
CA THR A 90 16.75 -67.12 7.24
C THR A 90 16.47 -67.17 8.75
N LEU A 91 15.40 -66.52 9.20
CA LEU A 91 14.95 -66.56 10.61
C LEU A 91 14.38 -67.93 11.00
N LEU A 92 13.62 -68.58 10.12
CA LEU A 92 13.11 -69.94 10.34
C LEU A 92 14.23 -70.99 10.41
N GLU A 93 15.26 -70.85 9.58
CA GLU A 93 16.48 -71.67 9.68
C GLU A 93 17.23 -71.44 10.99
N ALA A 94 17.32 -70.21 11.46
CA ALA A 94 17.94 -69.94 12.75
C ALA A 94 17.13 -70.53 13.90
N LYS A 95 15.80 -70.50 13.79
CA LYS A 95 14.87 -71.08 14.76
C LYS A 95 15.03 -72.59 14.90
N SER A 96 15.36 -73.30 13.82
CA SER A 96 15.61 -74.75 13.87
C SER A 96 16.96 -75.11 14.48
N LEU A 97 17.95 -74.21 14.41
CA LEU A 97 19.29 -74.42 14.93
C LEU A 97 19.46 -74.00 16.40
N TYR A 98 18.71 -73.00 16.87
CA TYR A 98 18.83 -72.45 18.22
C TYR A 98 17.53 -72.62 19.02
N ALA A 99 17.36 -73.79 19.62
CA ALA A 99 16.13 -74.15 20.37
C ALA A 99 15.82 -73.20 21.53
N ASN A 100 16.84 -72.61 22.15
CA ASN A 100 16.71 -71.66 23.26
C ASN A 100 16.31 -70.23 22.83
N LEU A 101 16.26 -69.94 21.53
CA LEU A 101 15.88 -68.63 20.97
C LEU A 101 14.54 -68.67 20.21
N GLN A 102 13.77 -69.76 20.34
CA GLN A 102 12.57 -69.98 19.53
C GLN A 102 11.50 -68.90 19.67
N GLU A 103 11.22 -68.42 20.89
CA GLU A 103 10.21 -67.38 21.10
C GLU A 103 10.63 -66.02 20.51
N ALA A 104 11.89 -65.63 20.73
CA ALA A 104 12.43 -64.37 20.20
C ALA A 104 12.46 -64.36 18.66
N LEU A 105 12.92 -65.45 18.05
CA LEU A 105 12.95 -65.59 16.58
C LEU A 105 11.53 -65.72 15.99
N GLN A 106 10.59 -66.35 16.71
CA GLN A 106 9.19 -66.43 16.26
C GLN A 106 8.53 -65.04 16.20
N LYS A 107 8.79 -64.18 17.18
CA LYS A 107 8.27 -62.80 17.21
C LYS A 107 8.75 -61.98 16.01
N GLU A 108 10.03 -62.12 15.65
CA GLU A 108 10.57 -61.47 14.44
C GLU A 108 9.95 -62.02 13.16
N VAL A 109 9.76 -63.34 13.06
CA VAL A 109 9.08 -63.97 11.91
C VAL A 109 7.65 -63.47 11.76
N GLU A 110 6.90 -63.31 12.86
CA GLU A 110 5.54 -62.76 12.84
C GLU A 110 5.52 -61.30 12.37
N GLY A 111 6.45 -60.46 12.85
CA GLY A 111 6.59 -59.08 12.36
C GLY A 111 6.89 -59.01 10.86
N TRP A 112 7.75 -59.90 10.36
CA TRP A 112 8.04 -59.99 8.92
C TRP A 112 6.85 -60.50 8.10
N LYS A 113 6.05 -61.43 8.62
CA LYS A 113 4.82 -61.93 7.98
C LYS A 113 3.75 -60.85 7.88
N ASP A 114 3.48 -60.14 8.97
CA ASP A 114 2.51 -59.04 8.98
C ASP A 114 2.85 -57.94 7.95
N ARG A 115 4.14 -57.70 7.71
CA ARG A 115 4.61 -56.77 6.69
C ARG A 115 4.53 -57.36 5.28
N LEU A 116 4.85 -58.64 5.11
CA LEU A 116 4.72 -59.36 3.84
C LEU A 116 3.27 -59.46 3.37
N ASP A 117 2.33 -59.65 4.28
CA ASP A 117 0.89 -59.74 3.98
C ASP A 117 0.32 -58.40 3.51
N LYS A 118 0.94 -57.29 3.92
CA LYS A 118 0.59 -55.92 3.45
C LYS A 118 1.27 -55.55 2.13
N MET A 119 2.24 -56.33 1.66
CA MET A 119 2.88 -56.11 0.37
C MET A 119 2.03 -56.73 -0.75
N PRO A 120 1.56 -55.95 -1.73
CA PRO A 120 0.80 -56.50 -2.85
C PRO A 120 1.64 -57.55 -3.61
N SER A 121 1.01 -58.68 -3.93
CA SER A 121 1.65 -59.73 -4.73
C SER A 121 1.62 -59.33 -6.21
N PRO A 122 2.76 -59.25 -6.92
CA PRO A 122 2.76 -58.96 -8.36
C PRO A 122 2.09 -60.06 -9.21
N GLN A 123 1.72 -61.19 -8.60
CA GLN A 123 1.09 -62.34 -9.24
C GLN A 123 -0.44 -62.37 -9.03
N ASP A 124 -1.00 -61.43 -8.27
CA ASP A 124 -2.44 -61.29 -8.02
C ASP A 124 -2.94 -59.89 -8.46
N PRO A 125 -3.55 -59.78 -9.64
CA PRO A 125 -4.03 -58.51 -10.16
C PRO A 125 -5.18 -57.89 -9.34
N GLU A 126 -5.95 -58.69 -8.60
CA GLU A 126 -7.03 -58.15 -7.74
C GLU A 126 -6.46 -57.47 -6.49
N ALA A 127 -5.42 -58.03 -5.88
CA ALA A 127 -4.74 -57.44 -4.74
C ALA A 127 -4.05 -56.11 -5.10
N LEU A 128 -3.48 -56.01 -6.30
CA LEU A 128 -2.91 -54.75 -6.82
C LEU A 128 -3.98 -53.68 -7.03
N ALA A 129 -5.12 -54.03 -7.62
CA ALA A 129 -6.22 -53.10 -7.84
C ALA A 129 -6.82 -52.58 -6.52
N GLN A 130 -6.94 -53.44 -5.50
CA GLN A 130 -7.43 -53.03 -4.18
C GLN A 130 -6.45 -52.08 -3.47
N ALA A 131 -5.14 -52.36 -3.55
CA ALA A 131 -4.13 -51.47 -2.98
C ALA A 131 -4.10 -50.10 -3.67
N GLU A 132 -4.26 -50.06 -4.99
CA GLU A 132 -4.34 -48.81 -5.75
C GLU A 132 -5.61 -48.01 -5.42
N ALA A 133 -6.77 -48.67 -5.33
CA ALA A 133 -8.02 -48.03 -4.93
C ALA A 133 -7.93 -47.47 -3.49
N ALA A 134 -7.30 -48.21 -2.56
CA ALA A 134 -7.08 -47.74 -1.19
C ALA A 134 -6.16 -46.51 -1.14
N PHE A 135 -5.08 -46.51 -1.92
CA PHE A 135 -4.17 -45.36 -2.02
C PHE A 135 -4.85 -44.13 -2.63
N VAL A 136 -5.64 -44.30 -3.69
CA VAL A 136 -6.40 -43.19 -4.31
C VAL A 136 -7.40 -42.60 -3.32
N ALA A 137 -8.18 -43.43 -2.64
CA ALA A 137 -9.15 -42.97 -1.64
C ALA A 137 -8.48 -42.24 -0.45
N ALA A 138 -7.33 -42.75 0.02
CA ALA A 138 -6.55 -42.11 1.06
C ALA A 138 -5.93 -40.78 0.59
N THR A 139 -5.49 -40.72 -0.66
CA THR A 139 -4.96 -39.49 -1.29
C THR A 139 -6.04 -38.42 -1.46
N GLU A 140 -7.24 -38.78 -1.93
CA GLU A 140 -8.37 -37.85 -2.05
C GLU A 140 -8.80 -37.31 -0.68
N LYS A 141 -8.73 -38.13 0.36
CA LYS A 141 -9.01 -37.71 1.75
C LYS A 141 -7.92 -36.79 2.31
N ALA A 142 -6.65 -37.08 2.03
CA ALA A 142 -5.52 -36.27 2.48
C ALA A 142 -5.41 -34.95 1.69
N MET A 143 -5.81 -34.93 0.42
CA MET A 143 -5.78 -33.78 -0.47
C MET A 143 -7.15 -33.56 -1.16
N PRO A 144 -8.14 -33.01 -0.44
CA PRO A 144 -9.48 -32.79 -1.01
C PRO A 144 -9.51 -31.79 -2.17
N SER A 145 -8.46 -30.95 -2.29
CA SER A 145 -8.28 -30.05 -3.42
C SER A 145 -6.83 -30.08 -3.90
N PRO A 146 -6.58 -30.11 -5.23
CA PRO A 146 -5.22 -30.00 -5.76
C PRO A 146 -4.61 -28.63 -5.42
N HIS A 147 -3.28 -28.60 -5.43
CA HIS A 147 -2.51 -27.36 -5.23
C HIS A 147 -2.82 -26.34 -6.34
N ASP A 148 -3.10 -25.09 -5.95
CA ASP A 148 -3.32 -23.98 -6.87
C ASP A 148 -2.22 -22.92 -6.72
N PHE A 149 -1.39 -22.80 -7.77
CA PHE A 149 -0.31 -21.83 -7.84
C PHE A 149 -0.75 -20.36 -7.81
N ARG A 150 -2.04 -20.04 -7.95
CA ARG A 150 -2.54 -18.66 -7.85
C ARG A 150 -3.09 -18.31 -6.48
N LYS A 151 -3.49 -19.32 -5.69
CA LYS A 151 -4.01 -19.12 -4.35
C LYS A 151 -2.87 -18.81 -3.38
N SER A 152 -3.15 -17.97 -2.40
CA SER A 152 -2.27 -17.74 -1.25
C SER A 152 -2.80 -18.57 -0.09
N TYR A 153 -1.98 -19.49 0.40
CA TYR A 153 -2.28 -20.33 1.56
C TYR A 153 -1.71 -19.69 2.83
N THR A 154 -2.32 -19.93 3.98
CA THR A 154 -1.71 -19.55 5.27
C THR A 154 -0.67 -20.59 5.71
N LEU A 155 0.24 -20.21 6.63
CA LEU A 155 1.18 -21.17 7.22
C LEU A 155 0.48 -22.33 7.93
N GLU A 156 -0.69 -22.08 8.52
CA GLU A 156 -1.50 -23.11 9.19
C GLU A 156 -2.10 -24.08 8.17
N GLU A 157 -2.64 -23.58 7.06
CA GLU A 157 -3.16 -24.41 5.98
C GLU A 157 -2.06 -25.28 5.36
N LEU A 158 -0.88 -24.70 5.09
CA LEU A 158 0.27 -25.42 4.56
C LEU A 158 0.78 -26.50 5.53
N ALA A 159 0.85 -26.19 6.83
CA ALA A 159 1.26 -27.15 7.85
C ALA A 159 0.27 -28.31 7.99
N GLY A 160 -1.04 -28.03 7.98
CA GLY A 160 -2.07 -29.06 8.02
C GLY A 160 -2.01 -30.00 6.80
N GLN A 161 -1.83 -29.43 5.61
CA GLN A 161 -1.72 -30.19 4.37
C GLN A 161 -0.48 -31.09 4.34
N LEU A 162 0.68 -30.57 4.76
CA LEU A 162 1.92 -31.35 4.84
C LEU A 162 1.84 -32.45 5.91
N ALA A 163 1.17 -32.20 7.04
CA ALA A 163 0.94 -33.22 8.05
C ALA A 163 0.03 -34.36 7.56
N ALA A 164 -0.98 -34.05 6.75
CA ALA A 164 -1.83 -35.06 6.12
C ALA A 164 -1.05 -35.93 5.13
N LEU A 165 -0.13 -35.34 4.36
CA LEU A 165 0.74 -36.07 3.43
C LEU A 165 1.80 -36.92 4.16
N ASP A 166 2.37 -36.43 5.27
CA ASP A 166 3.27 -37.23 6.12
C ASP A 166 2.55 -38.43 6.76
N ALA A 167 1.27 -38.27 7.12
CA ALA A 167 0.44 -39.40 7.59
C ALA A 167 0.20 -40.42 6.47
N LEU A 168 -0.09 -39.96 5.25
CA LEU A 168 -0.26 -40.82 4.07
C LEU A 168 1.01 -41.61 3.74
N GLN A 169 2.18 -40.97 3.85
CA GLN A 169 3.48 -41.61 3.64
C GLN A 169 3.76 -42.73 4.65
N LYS A 170 3.30 -42.58 5.90
CA LYS A 170 3.42 -43.62 6.94
C LYS A 170 2.45 -44.78 6.73
N GLU A 171 1.29 -44.51 6.15
CA GLU A 171 0.28 -45.54 5.83
C GLU A 171 0.66 -46.37 4.60
N PHE A 172 1.31 -45.75 3.60
CA PHE A 172 1.73 -46.37 2.35
C PHE A 172 3.24 -46.17 2.07
N PRO A 173 4.13 -46.78 2.86
CA PRO A 173 5.58 -46.58 2.75
C PRO A 173 6.15 -47.00 1.39
N GLU A 174 5.57 -48.01 0.75
CA GLU A 174 5.93 -48.47 -0.60
C GLU A 174 5.66 -47.44 -1.71
N ARG A 175 4.84 -46.41 -1.43
CA ARG A 175 4.55 -45.29 -2.34
C ARG A 175 5.10 -43.96 -1.85
N ALA A 176 6.07 -43.97 -0.93
CA ALA A 176 6.67 -42.75 -0.38
C ALA A 176 7.13 -41.77 -1.46
N ALA A 177 7.76 -42.25 -2.54
CA ALA A 177 8.20 -41.40 -3.65
C ALA A 177 7.06 -40.73 -4.44
N GLU A 178 5.86 -41.33 -4.48
CA GLU A 178 4.67 -40.70 -5.09
C GLU A 178 4.11 -39.63 -4.16
N VAL A 179 4.05 -39.90 -2.84
CA VAL A 179 3.61 -38.93 -1.84
C VAL A 179 4.54 -37.72 -1.78
N ASP A 180 5.86 -37.92 -1.88
CA ASP A 180 6.84 -36.82 -1.93
C ASP A 180 6.62 -35.91 -3.14
N LYS A 181 6.27 -36.47 -4.31
CA LYS A 181 5.92 -35.69 -5.51
C LYS A 181 4.65 -34.87 -5.31
N LEU A 182 3.66 -35.41 -4.59
CA LEU A 182 2.44 -34.68 -4.23
C LEU A 182 2.73 -33.57 -3.20
N ALA A 183 3.68 -33.79 -2.29
CA ALA A 183 4.07 -32.83 -1.25
C ALA A 183 4.95 -31.69 -1.75
N ALA A 184 5.74 -31.90 -2.80
CA ALA A 184 6.74 -30.94 -3.28
C ALA A 184 6.20 -29.50 -3.53
N PRO A 185 5.04 -29.29 -4.18
CA PRO A 185 4.50 -27.93 -4.37
C PRO A 185 4.15 -27.23 -3.06
N TRP A 186 3.64 -27.98 -2.07
CA TRP A 186 3.27 -27.47 -0.75
C TRP A 186 4.49 -27.16 0.11
N GLN A 187 5.53 -27.98 0.03
CA GLN A 187 6.82 -27.75 0.70
C GLN A 187 7.47 -26.47 0.16
N LEU A 188 7.51 -26.30 -1.16
CA LEU A 188 8.03 -25.10 -1.79
C LEU A 188 7.30 -23.84 -1.30
N GLU A 189 5.97 -23.86 -1.21
CA GLU A 189 5.21 -22.72 -0.67
C GLU A 189 5.59 -22.40 0.77
N GLN A 190 5.69 -23.42 1.62
CA GLN A 190 6.06 -23.25 3.02
C GLN A 190 7.47 -22.67 3.16
N GLU A 191 8.42 -23.13 2.36
CA GLU A 191 9.78 -22.62 2.33
C GLU A 191 9.83 -21.14 1.91
N GLN A 192 9.12 -20.76 0.85
CA GLN A 192 9.10 -19.37 0.38
C GLN A 192 8.43 -18.44 1.41
N GLN A 193 7.36 -18.88 2.08
CA GLN A 193 6.73 -18.11 3.16
C GLN A 193 7.64 -17.98 4.38
N LYS A 194 8.34 -19.06 4.77
CA LYS A 194 9.34 -19.03 5.85
C LYS A 194 10.52 -18.11 5.51
N ALA A 195 10.88 -18.00 4.24
CA ALA A 195 11.88 -17.05 3.75
C ALA A 195 11.36 -15.59 3.71
N GLY A 196 10.12 -15.33 4.14
CA GLY A 196 9.52 -13.99 4.19
C GLY A 196 9.09 -13.46 2.82
N ARG A 197 9.08 -14.28 1.78
CA ARG A 197 8.60 -13.89 0.45
C ARG A 197 7.09 -13.84 0.42
N LYS A 198 6.55 -12.93 -0.38
CA LYS A 198 5.12 -12.77 -0.58
C LYS A 198 4.72 -13.22 -1.97
N LYS A 199 3.66 -14.02 -2.02
CA LYS A 199 3.09 -14.50 -3.28
C LYS A 199 2.12 -13.47 -3.83
N PHE A 200 2.27 -13.13 -5.09
CA PHE A 200 1.45 -12.15 -5.76
C PHE A 200 1.24 -12.56 -7.23
N GLU A 201 -0.03 -12.70 -7.65
CA GLU A 201 -0.42 -13.13 -9.01
C GLU A 201 0.35 -14.38 -9.53
N GLY A 202 0.66 -15.32 -8.63
CA GLY A 202 1.38 -16.57 -8.94
C GLY A 202 2.90 -16.46 -8.96
N ARG A 203 3.49 -15.29 -8.68
CA ARG A 203 4.93 -15.09 -8.52
C ARG A 203 5.31 -14.87 -7.06
N TRP A 204 6.45 -15.40 -6.64
CA TRP A 204 7.08 -15.07 -5.36
C TRP A 204 7.90 -13.80 -5.50
N LEU A 205 7.64 -12.84 -4.62
CA LEU A 205 8.35 -11.58 -4.54
C LEU A 205 9.15 -11.54 -3.25
N ASP A 206 10.42 -11.17 -3.37
CA ASP A 206 11.26 -10.81 -2.22
C ASP A 206 10.69 -9.56 -1.53
N PRO A 207 10.99 -9.30 -0.24
CA PRO A 207 10.48 -8.14 0.47
C PRO A 207 10.71 -6.80 -0.26
N ALA A 208 11.87 -6.64 -0.89
CA ALA A 208 12.19 -5.44 -1.68
C ALA A 208 11.35 -5.34 -2.97
N GLU A 209 11.11 -6.47 -3.65
CA GLU A 209 10.24 -6.50 -4.84
C GLU A 209 8.78 -6.25 -4.46
N TRP A 210 8.33 -6.78 -3.32
CA TRP A 210 7.00 -6.57 -2.79
C TRP A 210 6.73 -5.09 -2.49
N GLU A 211 7.63 -4.41 -1.79
CA GLU A 211 7.46 -2.97 -1.51
C GLU A 211 7.51 -2.13 -2.79
N LYS A 212 8.33 -2.51 -3.79
CA LYS A 212 8.34 -1.85 -5.10
C LYS A 212 7.02 -2.02 -5.85
N GLU A 213 6.48 -3.23 -5.90
CA GLU A 213 5.20 -3.54 -6.56
C GLU A 213 4.04 -2.83 -5.84
N LYS A 214 4.03 -2.87 -4.51
CA LYS A 214 3.06 -2.15 -3.69
C LYS A 214 3.12 -0.65 -3.94
N GLY A 215 4.33 -0.06 -3.97
CA GLY A 215 4.52 1.35 -4.29
C GLY A 215 4.03 1.72 -5.69
N ALA A 216 4.36 0.91 -6.71
CA ALA A 216 3.90 1.13 -8.07
C ALA A 216 2.37 1.11 -8.18
N ARG A 217 1.72 0.15 -7.51
CA ARG A 217 0.25 0.08 -7.47
C ARG A 217 -0.38 1.21 -6.69
N GLN A 218 0.24 1.65 -5.60
CA GLN A 218 -0.21 2.83 -4.85
C GLN A 218 -0.12 4.09 -5.71
N GLU A 219 0.94 4.28 -6.49
CA GLU A 219 1.04 5.42 -7.42
C GLU A 219 -0.05 5.38 -8.50
N VAL A 220 -0.32 4.20 -9.08
CA VAL A 220 -1.42 4.04 -10.06
C VAL A 220 -2.78 4.32 -9.40
N ALA A 221 -3.01 3.81 -8.19
CA ALA A 221 -4.24 4.06 -7.44
C ALA A 221 -4.42 5.54 -7.08
N LYS A 222 -3.33 6.21 -6.67
CA LYS A 222 -3.28 7.65 -6.40
C LYS A 222 -3.61 8.44 -7.66
N ALA A 223 -2.98 8.15 -8.79
CA ALA A 223 -3.26 8.83 -10.05
C ALA A 223 -4.73 8.67 -10.46
N ALA A 224 -5.27 7.45 -10.40
CA ALA A 224 -6.68 7.17 -10.71
C ALA A 224 -7.65 7.85 -9.73
N PHE A 225 -7.29 7.94 -8.45
CA PHE A 225 -8.06 8.67 -7.44
C PHE A 225 -8.08 10.17 -7.74
N LEU A 226 -6.92 10.76 -7.98
CA LEU A 226 -6.77 12.18 -8.29
C LEU A 226 -7.51 12.55 -9.58
N GLU A 227 -7.57 11.69 -10.58
CA GLU A 227 -8.34 11.92 -11.81
C GLU A 227 -9.86 11.95 -11.55
N LYS A 228 -10.35 11.11 -10.63
CA LYS A 228 -11.79 11.05 -10.28
C LYS A 228 -12.27 12.24 -9.44
N ILE A 229 -11.36 12.99 -8.82
CA ILE A 229 -11.74 14.15 -8.01
C ILE A 229 -12.29 15.24 -8.93
N GLN A 230 -13.61 15.41 -8.87
CA GLN A 230 -14.29 16.52 -9.49
C GLN A 230 -14.32 17.68 -8.49
N SER A 231 -13.50 18.70 -8.74
CA SER A 231 -13.64 19.96 -8.01
C SER A 231 -15.02 20.56 -8.31
N PRO A 232 -15.78 21.02 -7.30
CA PRO A 232 -17.03 21.72 -7.55
C PRO A 232 -16.77 22.94 -8.43
N ALA A 233 -17.61 23.10 -9.47
CA ALA A 233 -17.51 24.23 -10.37
C ALA A 233 -17.88 25.51 -9.60
N LEU A 234 -16.93 26.44 -9.50
CA LEU A 234 -17.12 27.66 -8.74
C LEU A 234 -18.00 28.65 -9.52
N PRO A 235 -18.90 29.38 -8.85
CA PRO A 235 -19.78 30.33 -9.50
C PRO A 235 -18.99 31.49 -10.14
N PRO A 236 -19.53 32.12 -11.19
CA PRO A 236 -18.92 33.31 -11.78
C PRO A 236 -18.88 34.48 -10.79
N LEU A 237 -18.03 35.46 -11.09
CA LEU A 237 -17.96 36.73 -10.37
C LEU A 237 -19.27 37.51 -10.59
N LEU A 238 -20.21 37.34 -9.66
CA LEU A 238 -21.48 38.05 -9.68
C LEU A 238 -21.32 39.47 -9.12
N VAL A 239 -20.79 40.37 -9.95
CA VAL A 239 -21.13 41.79 -9.82
C VAL A 239 -22.57 41.91 -10.33
N GLY A 240 -23.54 41.96 -9.40
CA GLY A 240 -24.97 41.85 -9.76
C GLY A 240 -25.38 42.87 -10.82
N GLN A 241 -26.21 42.43 -11.79
CA GLN A 241 -26.71 43.25 -12.91
C GLN A 241 -27.25 44.61 -12.45
N GLY A 242 -27.94 44.66 -11.30
CA GLY A 242 -28.46 45.90 -10.73
C GLY A 242 -27.39 46.92 -10.33
N PHE A 243 -26.22 46.49 -9.84
CA PHE A 243 -25.12 47.41 -9.50
C PHE A 243 -24.41 47.93 -10.74
N PHE A 244 -24.30 47.09 -11.76
CA PHE A 244 -23.77 47.50 -13.05
C PHE A 244 -24.70 48.49 -13.75
N LEU A 245 -26.01 48.21 -13.79
CA LEU A 245 -27.01 49.12 -14.33
C LEU A 245 -27.08 50.43 -13.54
N ALA A 246 -26.92 50.37 -12.21
CA ALA A 246 -26.78 51.57 -11.39
C ALA A 246 -25.48 52.33 -11.69
N GLY A 247 -24.37 51.63 -11.92
CA GLY A 247 -23.08 52.21 -12.33
C GLY A 247 -23.16 52.88 -13.70
N ILE A 248 -23.71 52.21 -14.71
CA ILE A 248 -24.03 52.81 -16.02
C ILE A 248 -24.98 53.99 -15.84
N GLY A 249 -26.05 53.83 -15.05
CA GLY A 249 -27.01 54.89 -14.79
C GLY A 249 -26.38 56.13 -14.16
N LEU A 250 -25.44 55.93 -13.23
CA LEU A 250 -24.67 57.02 -12.61
C LEU A 250 -23.65 57.63 -13.58
N LEU A 251 -22.99 56.83 -14.42
CA LEU A 251 -22.03 57.34 -15.41
C LEU A 251 -22.74 58.10 -16.55
N ALA A 252 -23.83 57.55 -17.08
CA ALA A 252 -24.65 58.16 -18.12
C ALA A 252 -25.40 59.37 -17.56
N GLY A 253 -26.02 59.25 -16.39
CA GLY A 253 -26.69 60.36 -15.70
C GLY A 253 -25.71 61.47 -15.32
N GLY A 254 -24.56 61.13 -14.75
CA GLY A 254 -23.49 62.07 -14.41
C GLY A 254 -22.86 62.74 -15.63
N GLY A 255 -22.68 62.00 -16.73
CA GLY A 255 -22.20 62.53 -18.01
C GLY A 255 -23.21 63.47 -18.67
N LEU A 256 -24.50 63.10 -18.69
CA LEU A 256 -25.59 63.93 -19.21
C LEU A 256 -25.77 65.20 -18.37
N LEU A 257 -25.73 65.07 -17.05
CA LEU A 257 -25.75 66.21 -16.15
C LEU A 257 -24.52 67.09 -16.43
N GLY A 258 -23.31 66.54 -16.39
CA GLY A 258 -22.08 67.28 -16.66
C GLY A 258 -22.12 68.03 -18.00
N PHE A 259 -22.61 67.39 -19.06
CA PHE A 259 -22.83 68.02 -20.36
C PHE A 259 -23.88 69.14 -20.31
N SER A 260 -25.00 68.91 -19.64
CA SER A 260 -26.06 69.92 -19.44
C SER A 260 -25.53 71.15 -18.68
N PHE A 261 -24.79 70.93 -17.60
CA PHE A 261 -24.12 71.96 -16.81
C PHE A 261 -23.12 72.78 -17.66
N LEU A 262 -22.31 72.10 -18.47
CA LEU A 262 -21.39 72.75 -19.41
C LEU A 262 -22.13 73.58 -20.45
N PHE A 263 -23.16 73.00 -21.09
CA PHE A 263 -23.95 73.68 -22.12
C PHE A 263 -24.62 74.94 -21.57
N HIS A 264 -25.33 74.83 -20.44
CA HIS A 264 -25.98 75.98 -19.80
C HIS A 264 -24.95 77.02 -19.31
N GLY A 265 -23.81 76.56 -18.79
CA GLY A 265 -22.71 77.44 -18.40
C GLY A 265 -22.17 78.28 -19.56
N VAL A 266 -21.90 77.64 -20.70
CA VAL A 266 -21.41 78.30 -21.92
C VAL A 266 -22.47 79.25 -22.50
N VAL A 267 -23.73 78.83 -22.57
CA VAL A 267 -24.82 79.68 -23.08
C VAL A 267 -25.01 80.92 -22.21
N GLU A 268 -24.92 80.79 -20.88
CA GLU A 268 -25.05 81.91 -19.96
C GLU A 268 -23.84 82.86 -20.01
N LEU A 269 -22.63 82.33 -20.23
CA LEU A 269 -21.43 83.12 -20.49
C LEU A 269 -21.55 83.95 -21.77
N LEU A 270 -22.06 83.35 -22.86
CA LEU A 270 -22.29 84.02 -24.14
C LEU A 270 -23.39 85.09 -24.08
N ARG A 271 -24.34 84.97 -23.13
CA ARG A 271 -25.42 85.96 -22.93
C ARG A 271 -24.99 87.19 -22.12
N HIS A 272 -23.74 87.24 -21.62
CA HIS A 272 -23.12 88.36 -20.87
C HIS A 272 -23.89 88.89 -19.63
N ARG A 273 -25.01 88.29 -19.24
CA ARG A 273 -25.94 88.84 -18.25
C ARG A 273 -25.60 88.43 -16.80
N ALA A 274 -24.96 87.28 -16.62
CA ALA A 274 -24.52 86.77 -15.32
C ALA A 274 -23.30 85.84 -15.46
N TRP A 275 -22.15 86.39 -15.85
CA TRP A 275 -20.92 85.63 -16.14
C TRP A 275 -20.47 84.70 -15.00
N TRP A 276 -20.71 85.08 -13.74
CA TRP A 276 -20.37 84.25 -12.57
C TRP A 276 -21.26 83.00 -12.46
N LYS A 277 -22.54 83.06 -12.87
CA LYS A 277 -23.43 81.90 -12.90
C LYS A 277 -23.00 80.92 -13.98
N GLY A 278 -22.71 81.45 -15.18
CA GLY A 278 -22.22 80.64 -16.29
C GLY A 278 -20.90 79.94 -15.96
N SER A 279 -19.98 80.65 -15.31
CA SER A 279 -18.71 80.09 -14.82
C SER A 279 -18.92 79.00 -13.77
N ALA A 280 -19.83 79.21 -12.81
CA ALA A 280 -20.14 78.22 -11.77
C ALA A 280 -20.75 76.93 -12.35
N TRP A 281 -21.69 77.04 -13.29
CA TRP A 281 -22.26 75.87 -13.97
C TRP A 281 -21.23 75.15 -14.83
N ALA A 282 -20.39 75.87 -15.57
CA ALA A 282 -19.32 75.27 -16.36
C ALA A 282 -18.30 74.53 -15.48
N LEU A 283 -17.89 75.12 -14.34
CA LEU A 283 -17.01 74.47 -13.36
C LEU A 283 -17.64 73.20 -12.78
N ALA A 284 -18.92 73.26 -12.38
CA ALA A 284 -19.63 72.08 -11.88
C ALA A 284 -19.69 70.96 -12.94
N GLY A 285 -19.95 71.31 -14.20
CA GLY A 285 -19.94 70.37 -15.32
C GLY A 285 -18.57 69.76 -15.59
N MET A 286 -17.49 70.56 -15.55
CA MET A 286 -16.12 70.07 -15.69
C MET A 286 -15.72 69.13 -14.55
N VAL A 287 -16.09 69.44 -13.30
CA VAL A 287 -15.81 68.58 -12.13
C VAL A 287 -16.55 67.25 -12.27
N LEU A 288 -17.83 67.26 -12.64
CA LEU A 288 -18.60 66.04 -12.88
C LEU A 288 -17.99 65.19 -13.99
N PHE A 289 -17.59 65.81 -15.10
CA PHE A 289 -16.96 65.11 -16.21
C PHE A 289 -15.61 64.49 -15.81
N ALA A 290 -14.77 65.25 -15.09
CA ALA A 290 -13.48 64.76 -14.60
C ALA A 290 -13.64 63.58 -13.62
N LEU A 291 -14.66 63.62 -12.75
CA LEU A 291 -14.98 62.52 -11.84
C LEU A 291 -15.44 61.26 -12.60
N VAL A 292 -16.35 61.42 -13.57
CA VAL A 292 -16.84 60.33 -14.43
C VAL A 292 -15.71 59.73 -15.26
N SER A 293 -14.88 60.55 -15.91
CA SER A 293 -13.72 60.09 -16.69
C SER A 293 -12.70 59.39 -15.81
N ARG A 294 -12.40 59.91 -14.62
CA ARG A 294 -11.47 59.26 -13.67
C ARG A 294 -12.01 57.92 -13.19
N ALA A 295 -13.30 57.84 -12.86
CA ALA A 295 -13.93 56.58 -12.46
C ALA A 295 -13.88 55.54 -13.59
N ALA A 296 -14.15 55.96 -14.83
CA ALA A 296 -14.06 55.08 -16.00
C ALA A 296 -12.62 54.59 -16.24
N VAL A 297 -11.62 55.46 -16.16
CA VAL A 297 -10.20 55.07 -16.29
C VAL A 297 -9.80 54.10 -15.18
N LEU A 298 -10.14 54.38 -13.92
CA LEU A 298 -9.80 53.51 -12.79
C LEU A 298 -10.44 52.13 -12.87
N ALA A 299 -11.65 52.05 -13.45
CA ALA A 299 -12.36 50.78 -13.68
C ALA A 299 -11.71 49.92 -14.78
N VAL A 300 -11.13 50.56 -15.81
CA VAL A 300 -10.50 49.85 -16.95
C VAL A 300 -9.01 49.60 -16.70
N THR A 301 -8.34 50.40 -15.86
CA THR A 301 -6.95 50.13 -15.48
C THR A 301 -6.89 48.91 -14.57
N SER A 302 -6.23 47.86 -15.04
CA SER A 302 -5.93 46.70 -14.21
C SER A 302 -5.02 47.11 -13.03
N PRO A 303 -5.26 46.58 -11.82
CA PRO A 303 -4.32 46.75 -10.71
C PRO A 303 -3.04 45.97 -11.01
N GLU A 304 -1.94 46.32 -10.33
CA GLU A 304 -0.71 45.53 -10.38
C GLU A 304 -1.01 44.10 -9.94
N GLY A 305 -0.82 43.11 -10.80
CA GLY A 305 -1.03 41.71 -10.45
C GLY A 305 -0.11 41.28 -9.30
N LEU A 306 -0.56 40.31 -8.50
CA LEU A 306 0.31 39.68 -7.49
C LEU A 306 1.61 39.19 -8.15
N ALA A 307 2.76 39.55 -7.58
CA ALA A 307 4.06 39.11 -8.04
C ALA A 307 4.09 37.58 -8.17
N GLY A 308 4.64 37.08 -9.27
CA GLY A 308 4.80 35.65 -9.45
C GLY A 308 5.81 35.11 -8.44
N GLY A 309 5.35 34.31 -7.48
CA GLY A 309 6.23 33.43 -6.73
C GLY A 309 6.87 32.38 -7.66
N GLU A 310 7.91 31.70 -7.18
CA GLU A 310 8.54 30.62 -7.92
C GLU A 310 7.50 29.58 -8.36
N PRO A 311 7.68 28.93 -9.53
CA PRO A 311 6.81 27.85 -9.97
C PRO A 311 6.89 26.69 -8.96
N ALA A 312 5.84 26.54 -8.16
CA ALA A 312 5.69 25.44 -7.22
C ALA A 312 4.86 24.29 -7.82
N ASP A 313 5.07 23.08 -7.31
CA ASP A 313 4.32 21.91 -7.72
C ASP A 313 3.07 21.71 -6.83
N ALA A 314 1.99 21.19 -7.41
CA ALA A 314 0.76 20.86 -6.68
C ALA A 314 0.87 19.53 -5.92
N ALA A 315 1.94 18.77 -6.13
CA ALA A 315 2.16 17.44 -5.54
C ALA A 315 1.99 17.37 -4.02
N PRO A 316 2.42 18.35 -3.19
CA PRO A 316 2.22 18.29 -1.74
C PRO A 316 0.75 18.26 -1.32
N LEU A 317 -0.11 19.02 -2.00
CA LEU A 317 -1.56 19.02 -1.77
C LEU A 317 -2.22 17.75 -2.35
N GLU A 318 -1.72 17.21 -3.46
CA GLU A 318 -2.18 15.93 -4.04
C GLU A 318 -1.87 14.76 -3.11
N GLU A 319 -0.69 14.78 -2.49
CA GLU A 319 -0.29 13.80 -1.50
C GLU A 319 -1.13 13.90 -0.24
N LEU A 320 -1.33 15.11 0.31
CA LEU A 320 -2.18 15.30 1.48
C LEU A 320 -3.61 14.79 1.23
N LEU A 321 -4.16 15.08 0.04
CA LEU A 321 -5.49 14.63 -0.34
C LEU A 321 -5.55 13.10 -0.48
N TRP A 322 -4.54 12.49 -1.09
CA TRP A 322 -4.42 11.03 -1.19
C TRP A 322 -4.32 10.38 0.19
N GLN A 323 -3.48 10.91 1.09
CA GLN A 323 -3.33 10.40 2.45
C GLN A 323 -4.66 10.45 3.23
N GLN A 324 -5.36 11.59 3.20
CA GLN A 324 -6.59 11.75 3.97
C GLN A 324 -7.79 11.04 3.35
N ALA A 325 -8.08 11.32 2.08
CA ALA A 325 -9.29 10.84 1.42
C ALA A 325 -9.10 9.49 0.73
N GLY A 326 -7.90 9.22 0.20
CA GLY A 326 -7.58 7.95 -0.48
C GLY A 326 -7.19 6.82 0.49
N MET A 327 -6.39 7.12 1.50
CA MET A 327 -5.89 6.15 2.47
C MET A 327 -6.58 6.21 3.85
N GLY A 328 -7.40 7.23 4.11
CA GLY A 328 -8.09 7.39 5.41
C GLY A 328 -7.16 7.75 6.56
N GLN A 329 -5.97 8.29 6.28
CA GLN A 329 -5.03 8.73 7.31
C GLN A 329 -5.52 10.02 7.97
N PRO A 330 -5.26 10.20 9.28
CA PRO A 330 -5.62 11.44 9.96
C PRO A 330 -4.82 12.62 9.41
N MET A 331 -5.35 13.83 9.60
CA MET A 331 -4.61 15.05 9.31
C MET A 331 -3.34 15.12 10.17
N PRO A 332 -2.19 15.55 9.62
CA PRO A 332 -0.99 15.75 10.43
C PRO A 332 -1.23 16.81 11.51
N GLU A 333 -0.56 16.66 12.66
CA GLU A 333 -0.72 17.57 13.82
C GLU A 333 -0.50 19.03 13.45
N GLN A 334 0.43 19.28 12.53
CA GLN A 334 0.72 20.58 11.97
C GLN A 334 0.84 20.47 10.45
N LEU A 335 0.11 21.32 9.73
CA LEU A 335 0.14 21.42 8.28
C LEU A 335 0.53 22.84 7.87
N ARG A 336 1.66 22.98 7.19
CA ARG A 336 2.10 24.24 6.61
C ARG A 336 1.88 24.20 5.10
N LEU A 337 1.07 25.12 4.58
CA LEU A 337 0.81 25.28 3.15
C LEU A 337 1.32 26.63 2.69
N THR A 338 2.15 26.64 1.66
CA THR A 338 2.59 27.88 1.03
C THR A 338 1.53 28.41 0.07
N ASP A 339 1.52 29.73 -0.16
CA ASP A 339 0.66 30.30 -1.20
C ASP A 339 0.98 29.72 -2.59
N SER A 340 2.25 29.42 -2.86
CA SER A 340 2.71 28.83 -4.11
C SER A 340 2.10 27.45 -4.39
N GLU A 341 2.05 26.55 -3.40
CA GLU A 341 1.45 25.23 -3.50
C GLU A 341 -0.07 25.31 -3.70
N ILE A 342 -0.75 26.17 -2.92
CA ILE A 342 -2.20 26.39 -3.05
C ILE A 342 -2.55 26.92 -4.45
N ASN A 343 -1.78 27.90 -4.93
CA ASN A 343 -1.98 28.46 -6.25
C ASN A 343 -1.71 27.43 -7.37
N ALA A 344 -0.66 26.62 -7.25
CA ALA A 344 -0.36 25.55 -8.22
C ALA A 344 -1.48 24.52 -8.28
N TRP A 345 -2.02 24.13 -7.12
CA TRP A 345 -3.19 23.27 -7.02
C TRP A 345 -4.41 23.90 -7.71
N TRP A 346 -4.73 25.15 -7.38
CA TRP A 346 -5.88 25.84 -7.94
C TRP A 346 -5.81 25.99 -9.47
N VAL A 347 -4.63 26.26 -10.03
CA VAL A 347 -4.45 26.35 -11.48
C VAL A 347 -4.80 25.02 -12.18
N ARG A 348 -4.45 23.88 -11.58
CA ARG A 348 -4.73 22.56 -12.16
C ARG A 348 -6.19 22.14 -11.94
N ARG A 349 -6.71 22.38 -10.74
CA ARG A 349 -7.92 21.75 -10.23
C ARG A 349 -9.15 22.63 -10.23
N LEU A 350 -9.03 23.96 -10.11
CA LEU A 350 -10.24 24.79 -10.14
C LEU A 350 -10.94 24.66 -11.50
N ARG A 351 -12.26 24.54 -11.42
CA ARG A 351 -13.17 24.62 -12.55
C ARG A 351 -14.15 25.73 -12.26
N PHE A 352 -14.41 26.57 -13.23
CA PHE A 352 -15.38 27.66 -13.11
C PHE A 352 -16.63 27.28 -13.89
N ALA A 353 -17.79 27.47 -13.29
CA ALA A 353 -19.06 27.21 -13.94
C ALA A 353 -19.20 28.10 -15.19
N PRO A 354 -19.69 27.56 -16.31
CA PRO A 354 -19.97 28.38 -17.49
C PRO A 354 -21.05 29.41 -17.15
N LEU A 355 -20.99 30.57 -17.81
CA LEU A 355 -22.01 31.60 -17.66
C LEU A 355 -23.36 31.09 -18.17
N GLY A 356 -24.42 31.25 -17.38
CA GLY A 356 -25.78 30.90 -17.80
C GLY A 356 -26.36 31.91 -18.80
N VAL A 357 -27.41 31.53 -19.53
CA VAL A 357 -28.11 32.42 -20.49
C VAL A 357 -28.69 33.66 -19.80
N THR A 358 -29.01 33.56 -18.51
CA THR A 358 -29.48 34.68 -17.68
C THR A 358 -28.37 35.63 -17.21
N ASP A 359 -27.11 35.28 -17.41
CA ASP A 359 -25.93 35.97 -16.88
C ASP A 359 -25.30 36.93 -17.92
N VAL A 360 -26.13 37.64 -18.68
CA VAL A 360 -25.74 38.50 -19.83
C VAL A 360 -24.66 39.54 -19.48
N PHE A 361 -24.56 39.96 -18.20
CA PHE A 361 -23.55 40.90 -17.71
C PHE A 361 -22.64 40.35 -16.60
N ALA A 362 -22.62 39.04 -16.35
CA ALA A 362 -21.74 38.48 -15.32
C ALA A 362 -20.29 38.38 -15.82
N ALA A 363 -19.34 38.57 -14.90
CA ALA A 363 -17.93 38.37 -15.20
C ALA A 363 -17.62 36.87 -15.08
N SER A 364 -17.08 36.28 -16.15
CA SER A 364 -16.56 34.92 -16.07
C SER A 364 -15.30 34.92 -15.22
N THR A 365 -15.18 33.95 -14.32
CA THR A 365 -13.96 33.78 -13.53
C THR A 365 -12.97 32.94 -14.33
N VAL A 366 -11.73 33.41 -14.43
CA VAL A 366 -10.66 32.75 -15.19
C VAL A 366 -9.61 32.13 -14.26
N GLY A 367 -9.37 32.74 -13.10
CA GLY A 367 -8.38 32.22 -12.18
C GLY A 367 -8.44 32.90 -10.82
N TRP A 368 -7.94 32.18 -9.83
CA TRP A 368 -7.79 32.65 -8.47
C TRP A 368 -6.32 32.63 -8.09
N ARG A 369 -5.92 33.58 -7.26
CA ARG A 369 -4.60 33.61 -6.67
C ARG A 369 -4.66 34.15 -5.25
N ILE A 370 -3.96 33.51 -4.34
CA ILE A 370 -3.78 33.99 -2.97
C ILE A 370 -2.32 34.35 -2.73
N GLN A 371 -2.10 35.33 -1.86
CA GLN A 371 -0.80 35.64 -1.29
C GLN A 371 -0.96 35.84 0.21
N PHE A 372 -0.15 35.12 1.00
CA PHE A 372 -0.12 35.31 2.45
C PHE A 372 0.86 36.41 2.81
N LEU A 373 0.39 37.37 3.59
CA LEU A 373 1.16 38.52 4.05
C LEU A 373 1.32 38.45 5.56
N GLU A 374 2.30 39.17 6.10
CA GLU A 374 2.43 39.32 7.54
C GLU A 374 1.20 40.06 8.09
N GLY A 375 0.40 39.37 8.90
CA GLY A 375 -0.85 39.92 9.45
C GLY A 375 -1.97 40.08 8.42
N GLY A 376 -2.03 39.26 7.36
CA GLY A 376 -3.15 39.32 6.42
C GLY A 376 -3.04 38.36 5.22
N LEU A 377 -3.95 38.51 4.27
CA LEU A 377 -3.86 37.86 2.97
C LEU A 377 -4.40 38.76 1.87
N THR A 378 -3.86 38.60 0.66
CA THR A 378 -4.42 39.18 -0.55
C THR A 378 -4.97 38.08 -1.43
N LEU A 379 -6.18 38.27 -1.94
CA LEU A 379 -6.83 37.38 -2.88
C LEU A 379 -7.11 38.14 -4.17
N ASP A 380 -6.58 37.61 -5.27
CA ASP A 380 -6.85 38.08 -6.62
C ASP A 380 -7.78 37.11 -7.34
N ARG A 381 -8.85 37.65 -7.90
CA ARG A 381 -9.75 36.92 -8.79
C ARG A 381 -9.71 37.57 -10.15
N THR A 382 -9.13 36.86 -11.11
CA THR A 382 -9.09 37.28 -12.50
C THR A 382 -10.33 36.77 -13.21
N GLY A 383 -10.92 37.64 -14.03
CA GLY A 383 -12.10 37.32 -14.79
C GLY A 383 -12.11 37.99 -16.15
N ARG A 384 -13.09 37.64 -16.98
CA ARG A 384 -13.38 38.33 -18.23
C ARG A 384 -14.80 38.84 -18.25
N TRP A 385 -14.97 40.02 -18.81
CA TRP A 385 -16.28 40.63 -18.96
C TRP A 385 -16.27 41.49 -20.23
N LEU A 386 -17.21 41.22 -21.14
CA LEU A 386 -17.30 41.88 -22.46
C LEU A 386 -15.95 41.94 -23.21
N GLY A 387 -15.15 40.88 -23.11
CA GLY A 387 -13.82 40.80 -23.74
C GLY A 387 -12.70 41.53 -22.98
N GLN A 388 -12.99 42.25 -21.90
CA GLN A 388 -11.99 42.90 -21.05
C GLN A 388 -11.61 42.02 -19.86
N ASN A 389 -10.34 42.11 -19.45
CA ASN A 389 -9.85 41.45 -18.23
C ASN A 389 -10.26 42.27 -17.01
N LEU A 390 -10.90 41.60 -16.05
CA LEU A 390 -11.22 42.16 -14.74
C LEU A 390 -10.32 41.53 -13.70
N LEU A 391 -9.86 42.35 -12.75
CA LEU A 391 -9.18 41.88 -11.55
C LEU A 391 -9.92 42.42 -10.33
N LEU A 392 -10.57 41.51 -9.61
CA LEU A 392 -11.13 41.78 -8.30
C LEU A 392 -10.09 41.38 -7.25
N ARG A 393 -9.60 42.36 -6.50
CA ARG A 393 -8.64 42.14 -5.41
C ARG A 393 -9.32 42.35 -4.08
N HIS A 394 -9.24 41.35 -3.20
CA HIS A 394 -9.56 41.46 -1.78
C HIS A 394 -8.28 41.54 -0.96
N GLN A 395 -8.23 42.46 -0.03
CA GLN A 395 -7.17 42.57 0.97
C GLN A 395 -7.79 42.39 2.35
N LEU A 396 -7.35 41.34 3.04
CA LEU A 396 -7.72 41.08 4.42
C LEU A 396 -6.56 41.51 5.31
N PHE A 397 -6.86 42.41 6.23
CA PHE A 397 -5.95 42.84 7.28
C PHE A 397 -6.38 42.23 8.60
N PHE A 398 -5.43 41.57 9.27
CA PHE A 398 -5.56 41.07 10.63
C PHE A 398 -4.80 42.02 11.56
N ARG A 399 -5.53 42.67 12.46
CA ARG A 399 -4.92 43.45 13.55
C ARG A 399 -5.50 43.02 14.88
N ARG A 400 -4.64 42.81 15.87
CA ARG A 400 -5.07 42.67 17.26
C ARG A 400 -5.24 44.06 17.84
N SER A 401 -6.41 44.37 18.37
CA SER A 401 -6.69 45.63 19.05
C SER A 401 -5.88 45.75 20.34
N ASP A 402 -5.74 46.97 20.85
CA ASP A 402 -5.09 47.23 22.14
C ASP A 402 -5.82 46.55 23.31
N GLN A 403 -7.08 46.14 23.11
CA GLN A 403 -7.90 45.37 24.05
C GLN A 403 -7.79 43.86 23.86
N GLY A 404 -6.94 43.39 22.93
CA GLY A 404 -6.68 41.98 22.66
C GLY A 404 -7.65 41.32 21.67
N GLU A 405 -8.61 42.07 21.11
CA GLU A 405 -9.61 41.58 20.16
C GLU A 405 -9.05 41.48 18.73
N ASN A 406 -9.48 40.48 17.97
CA ASN A 406 -9.07 40.32 16.57
C ASN A 406 -9.97 41.17 15.67
N ILE A 407 -9.41 42.24 15.09
CA ILE A 407 -10.09 43.09 14.12
C ILE A 407 -9.75 42.61 12.71
N TYR A 408 -10.79 42.23 11.96
CA TYR A 408 -10.72 41.87 10.56
C TYR A 408 -11.23 43.02 9.70
N ARG A 409 -10.38 43.56 8.83
CA ARG A 409 -10.79 44.54 7.82
C ARG A 409 -10.62 43.93 6.44
N VAL A 410 -11.71 43.86 5.69
CA VAL A 410 -11.69 43.45 4.29
C VAL A 410 -11.88 44.69 3.43
N GLU A 411 -10.96 44.91 2.50
CA GLU A 411 -11.09 45.89 1.44
C GLU A 411 -11.16 45.15 0.10
N ALA A 412 -11.92 45.68 -0.85
CA ALA A 412 -11.92 45.14 -2.21
C ALA A 412 -11.85 46.23 -3.26
N SER A 413 -11.19 45.92 -4.38
CA SER A 413 -11.07 46.81 -5.52
C SER A 413 -11.30 46.05 -6.82
N LEU A 414 -11.98 46.70 -7.77
CA LEU A 414 -12.09 46.25 -9.14
C LEU A 414 -11.19 47.14 -9.99
N GLY A 415 -10.10 46.61 -10.53
CA GLY A 415 -9.10 47.50 -11.11
C GLY A 415 -8.45 48.36 -10.02
N LYS A 416 -8.37 49.66 -10.25
CA LYS A 416 -7.95 50.65 -9.23
C LYS A 416 -9.15 51.30 -8.52
N LEU A 417 -10.37 50.84 -8.80
CA LEU A 417 -11.59 51.39 -8.21
C LEU A 417 -11.94 50.66 -6.90
N PRO A 418 -11.97 51.33 -5.74
CA PRO A 418 -12.42 50.71 -4.49
C PRO A 418 -13.92 50.38 -4.57
N LEU A 419 -14.30 49.22 -4.06
CA LEU A 419 -15.69 48.78 -4.04
C LEU A 419 -16.44 49.32 -2.81
N PRO A 420 -17.74 49.65 -2.95
CA PRO A 420 -18.62 49.93 -1.82
C PRO A 420 -18.66 48.76 -0.81
N PRO A 421 -18.81 49.03 0.50
CA PRO A 421 -18.79 47.99 1.54
C PRO A 421 -19.75 46.80 1.30
N ALA A 422 -20.96 47.06 0.78
CA ALA A 422 -21.92 46.01 0.47
C ALA A 422 -21.41 45.02 -0.59
N LEU A 423 -20.65 45.51 -1.59
CA LEU A 423 -20.04 44.67 -2.63
C LEU A 423 -18.79 43.95 -2.13
N VAL A 424 -18.01 44.60 -1.27
CA VAL A 424 -16.88 43.96 -0.58
C VAL A 424 -17.37 42.71 0.16
N LEU A 425 -18.39 42.86 1.02
CA LEU A 425 -18.95 41.76 1.80
C LEU A 425 -19.55 40.65 0.94
N ARG A 426 -20.34 41.02 -0.07
CA ARG A 426 -20.97 40.02 -0.97
C ARG A 426 -19.92 39.18 -1.70
N THR A 427 -18.93 39.83 -2.30
CA THR A 427 -17.90 39.14 -3.07
C THR A 427 -16.95 38.34 -2.19
N TRP A 428 -16.72 38.79 -0.95
CA TRP A 428 -15.99 38.05 0.08
C TRP A 428 -16.73 36.79 0.51
N ASN A 429 -18.03 36.88 0.82
CA ASN A 429 -18.82 35.72 1.22
C ASN A 429 -18.84 34.64 0.12
N GLN A 430 -18.99 35.04 -1.14
CA GLN A 430 -18.88 34.12 -2.28
C GLN A 430 -17.52 33.41 -2.35
N TRP A 431 -16.45 34.07 -1.92
CA TRP A 431 -15.14 33.43 -1.80
C TRP A 431 -15.08 32.42 -0.68
N VAL A 432 -15.50 32.82 0.52
CA VAL A 432 -15.52 31.93 1.68
C VAL A 432 -16.35 30.68 1.39
N GLU A 433 -17.56 30.83 0.85
CA GLU A 433 -18.43 29.70 0.48
C GLU A 433 -17.76 28.76 -0.52
N SER A 434 -17.12 29.30 -1.54
CA SER A 434 -16.41 28.53 -2.55
C SER A 434 -15.17 27.82 -2.00
N VAL A 435 -14.42 28.45 -1.08
CA VAL A 435 -13.30 27.81 -0.39
C VAL A 435 -13.79 26.68 0.51
N ILE A 436 -14.90 26.88 1.24
CA ILE A 436 -15.53 25.84 2.06
C ILE A 436 -15.95 24.66 1.18
N GLN A 437 -16.53 24.91 0.00
CA GLN A 437 -16.87 23.84 -0.95
C GLN A 437 -15.64 23.04 -1.38
N GLN A 438 -14.49 23.70 -1.63
CA GLN A 438 -13.24 23.01 -1.96
C GLN A 438 -12.66 22.27 -0.75
N ALA A 439 -12.82 22.82 0.46
CA ALA A 439 -12.34 22.18 1.68
C ALA A 439 -13.05 20.84 1.96
N THR A 440 -14.27 20.64 1.45
CA THR A 440 -14.96 19.33 1.57
C THR A 440 -14.23 18.18 0.87
N LEU A 441 -13.33 18.48 -0.08
CA LEU A 441 -12.47 17.48 -0.69
C LEU A 441 -11.48 16.88 0.33
N PHE A 442 -11.16 17.61 1.40
CA PHE A 442 -10.22 17.21 2.45
C PHE A 442 -11.00 16.84 3.72
N PRO A 443 -11.20 15.54 4.03
CA PRO A 443 -11.95 15.13 5.21
C PRO A 443 -11.39 15.69 6.52
N GLY A 444 -10.07 15.91 6.60
CA GLY A 444 -9.41 16.49 7.76
C GLY A 444 -9.66 18.00 7.95
N ALA A 445 -10.15 18.71 6.93
CA ALA A 445 -10.31 20.16 6.99
C ALA A 445 -11.33 20.62 8.04
N ALA A 446 -12.33 19.80 8.39
CA ALA A 446 -13.29 20.11 9.44
C ALA A 446 -12.64 20.23 10.83
N ASN A 447 -11.53 19.52 11.03
CA ASN A 447 -10.77 19.52 12.29
C ASN A 447 -9.56 20.47 12.24
N ALA A 448 -9.32 21.13 11.11
CA ALA A 448 -8.21 22.04 10.94
C ALA A 448 -8.51 23.39 11.63
N ARG A 449 -7.59 23.86 12.46
CA ARG A 449 -7.60 25.19 13.06
C ARG A 449 -6.48 26.02 12.49
N LEU A 450 -6.78 27.26 12.12
CA LEU A 450 -5.77 28.22 11.69
C LEU A 450 -4.94 28.63 12.91
N ASP A 451 -3.66 28.25 12.94
CA ASP A 451 -2.74 28.60 14.02
C ASP A 451 -2.07 29.95 13.76
N LYS A 452 -1.51 30.11 12.55
CA LYS A 452 -0.70 31.28 12.20
C LYS A 452 -0.72 31.56 10.71
N LEU A 453 -0.71 32.85 10.37
CA LEU A 453 -0.41 33.35 9.04
C LEU A 453 1.02 33.89 9.03
N GLU A 454 1.84 33.37 8.12
CA GLU A 454 3.20 33.78 7.87
C GLU A 454 3.30 34.41 6.49
N LYS A 455 4.35 35.20 6.25
CA LYS A 455 4.61 35.70 4.90
C LYS A 455 4.86 34.50 3.97
N GLY A 456 4.00 34.34 2.96
CA GLY A 456 4.06 33.26 1.97
C GLY A 456 3.50 31.91 2.43
N ALA A 457 3.01 31.76 3.66
CA ALA A 457 2.49 30.47 4.14
C ALA A 457 1.39 30.61 5.20
N VAL A 458 0.56 29.58 5.29
CA VAL A 458 -0.45 29.39 6.33
C VAL A 458 -0.16 28.10 7.09
N VAL A 459 -0.34 28.13 8.41
CA VAL A 459 -0.13 26.99 9.29
C VAL A 459 -1.45 26.61 9.95
N PHE A 460 -1.83 25.35 9.81
CA PHE A 460 -2.99 24.73 10.45
C PHE A 460 -2.54 23.71 11.50
N SER A 461 -3.34 23.54 12.55
CA SER A 461 -3.24 22.42 13.48
C SER A 461 -4.50 21.56 13.49
N SER A 462 -4.37 20.28 13.87
CA SER A 462 -5.48 19.34 13.97
C SER A 462 -5.97 19.12 15.42
N ARG A 463 -5.70 20.07 16.33
CA ARG A 463 -5.94 19.95 17.78
C ARG A 463 -7.35 20.25 18.24
#